data_AF-A0A1I4BAI6-F1
#
_entry.id   AF-A0A1I4BAI6-F1
#
_cell.length_a   1.000
_cell.length_b   1.000
_cell.length_c   1.000
_cell.angle_alpha   90.00
_cell.angle_beta   90.00
_cell.angle_gamma   90.00
#
_symmetry.space_group_name_H-M   'P 1'
#
loop_
_entity.id
_entity.type
_entity.pdbx_description
1 polymer ?
#
loop_
_entity_poly.entity_id
_entity_poly.type
_entity_poly.pdbx_seq_one_letter_code
_entity_poly.pdbx_strand_id
1 'polypeptide(L)'
;MPMSGGLTLLALGLFAFAMALESAVSLRFLHRLRRKHPKQWAHAAQPPLWQDRTLFSARETMLYLKDYAFVSSQDASGIRYCERHRAAMLAAYWITAVAGVAFLVSVATNGW
;
A
#
# COMPACT_ATOMS: atom_id res chain seq x y z
N MET A 1 21.07 -19.90 -26.55
CA MET A 1 19.74 -19.26 -26.64
C MET A 1 19.55 -18.39 -25.41
N PRO A 2 19.57 -17.04 -25.49
CA PRO A 2 19.18 -16.23 -24.36
C PRO A 2 17.66 -16.00 -24.44
N MET A 3 16.86 -16.94 -23.92
CA MET A 3 15.41 -16.74 -23.71
C MET A 3 15.09 -16.21 -22.31
N SER A 4 16.12 -15.94 -21.49
CA SER A 4 15.99 -15.61 -20.06
C SER A 4 15.61 -14.14 -19.81
N GLY A 5 16.14 -13.19 -20.59
CA GLY A 5 15.90 -11.75 -20.38
C GLY A 5 14.44 -11.32 -20.61
N GLY A 6 13.71 -12.03 -21.48
CA GLY A 6 12.29 -11.73 -21.74
C GLY A 6 11.40 -11.96 -20.51
N LEU A 7 11.69 -12.99 -19.71
CA LEU A 7 10.98 -13.26 -18.44
C LEU A 7 11.29 -12.18 -17.40
N THR A 8 12.55 -11.75 -17.29
CA THR A 8 12.97 -10.69 -16.37
C THR A 8 12.32 -9.34 -16.72
N LEU A 9 12.23 -8.99 -18.01
CA LEU A 9 11.54 -7.78 -18.48
C LEU A 9 10.03 -7.83 -18.23
N LEU A 10 9.39 -8.98 -18.43
CA LEU A 10 7.97 -9.18 -18.09
C LEU A 10 7.73 -9.06 -16.58
N ALA A 11 8.58 -9.67 -15.76
CA ALA A 11 8.51 -9.58 -14.31
C ALA A 11 8.73 -8.13 -13.82
N LEU A 12 9.66 -7.39 -14.44
CA LEU A 12 9.86 -5.96 -14.17
C LEU A 12 8.62 -5.14 -14.52
N GLY A 13 8.01 -5.39 -15.68
CA GLY A 13 6.79 -4.71 -16.12
C GLY A 13 5.62 -4.95 -15.16
N LEU A 14 5.43 -6.21 -14.73
CA LEU A 14 4.42 -6.57 -13.74
C LEU A 14 4.68 -5.92 -12.38
N PHE A 15 5.94 -5.90 -11.92
CA PHE A 15 6.31 -5.26 -10.66
C PHE A 15 6.08 -3.74 -10.70
N ALA A 16 6.50 -3.08 -11.78
CA ALA A 16 6.27 -1.65 -11.98
C ALA A 16 4.77 -1.32 -12.03
N PHE A 17 3.98 -2.14 -12.73
CA PHE A 17 2.53 -1.99 -12.77
C PHE A 17 1.88 -2.17 -11.38
N ALA A 18 2.32 -3.18 -10.61
CA ALA A 18 1.84 -3.40 -9.25
C ALA A 18 2.17 -2.21 -8.33
N MET A 19 3.40 -1.69 -8.38
CA MET A 19 3.82 -0.49 -7.66
C MET A 19 2.98 0.74 -8.02
N ALA A 20 2.71 0.94 -9.31
CA ALA A 20 1.88 2.05 -9.77
C ALA A 20 0.43 1.92 -9.30
N LEU A 21 -0.13 0.70 -9.35
CA LEU A 21 -1.48 0.41 -8.89
C LEU A 21 -1.63 0.62 -7.38
N GLU A 22 -0.69 0.10 -6.59
CA GLU A 22 -0.66 0.30 -5.13
C GLU A 22 -0.52 1.78 -4.77
N SER A 23 0.36 2.50 -5.45
CA SER A 23 0.54 3.94 -5.28
C SER A 23 -0.76 4.70 -5.60
N ALA A 24 -1.43 4.36 -6.71
CA ALA A 24 -2.68 4.99 -7.09
C ALA A 24 -3.82 4.70 -6.10
N VAL A 25 -3.95 3.43 -5.65
CA VAL A 25 -4.96 3.02 -4.67
C VAL A 25 -4.70 3.69 -3.32
N SER A 26 -3.45 3.72 -2.86
CA SER A 26 -3.06 4.35 -1.59
C SER A 26 -3.27 5.86 -1.60
N LEU A 27 -2.80 6.55 -2.64
CA LEU A 27 -3.03 7.98 -2.82
C LEU A 27 -4.52 8.31 -2.87
N ARG A 28 -5.31 7.55 -3.64
CA ARG A 28 -6.75 7.78 -3.76
C ARG A 28 -7.47 7.54 -2.44
N PHE A 29 -7.08 6.50 -1.69
CA PHE A 29 -7.62 6.24 -0.36
C PHE A 29 -7.30 7.37 0.61
N LEU A 30 -6.02 7.76 0.73
CA LEU A 30 -5.57 8.81 1.65
C LEU A 30 -6.20 10.16 1.28
N HIS A 31 -6.26 10.50 0.00
CA HIS A 31 -6.88 11.74 -0.46
C HIS A 31 -8.39 11.77 -0.14
N ARG A 32 -9.10 10.66 -0.35
CA ARG A 32 -10.52 10.56 0.03
C ARG A 32 -10.72 10.56 1.54
N LEU A 33 -9.85 9.91 2.31
CA LEU A 33 -9.89 9.88 3.76
C LEU A 33 -9.72 11.30 4.31
N ARG A 34 -8.69 12.04 3.86
CA ARG A 34 -8.45 13.44 4.22
C ARG A 34 -9.63 14.35 3.87
N ARG A 35 -10.23 14.17 2.70
CA ARG A 35 -11.32 15.04 2.21
C ARG A 35 -12.68 14.74 2.84
N LYS A 36 -13.02 13.46 3.06
CA LYS A 36 -14.36 13.05 3.53
C LYS A 36 -14.42 12.76 5.02
N HIS A 37 -13.31 12.35 5.64
CA HIS A 37 -13.24 11.94 7.03
C HIS A 37 -12.06 12.63 7.74
N PRO A 38 -12.10 13.98 7.88
CA PRO A 38 -10.99 14.74 8.45
C PRO A 38 -10.69 14.37 9.92
N LYS A 39 -11.71 13.91 10.67
CA LYS A 39 -11.55 13.43 12.05
C LYS A 39 -10.76 12.11 12.08
N GLN A 40 -11.12 11.15 11.23
CA GLN A 40 -10.36 9.91 11.05
C GLN A 40 -8.94 10.17 10.53
N TRP A 41 -8.78 11.12 9.60
CA TRP A 41 -7.48 11.55 9.10
C TRP A 41 -6.62 12.15 10.20
N ALA A 42 -7.17 13.02 11.04
CA ALA A 42 -6.44 13.61 12.16
C ALA A 42 -6.02 12.54 13.20
N HIS A 43 -6.87 11.56 13.46
CA HIS A 43 -6.54 10.40 14.31
C HIS A 43 -5.41 9.56 13.73
N ALA A 44 -5.49 9.25 12.44
CA ALA A 44 -4.45 8.50 11.74
C ALA A 44 -3.14 9.30 11.71
N ALA A 45 -3.21 10.61 11.47
CA ALA A 45 -2.06 11.49 11.32
C ALA A 45 -1.41 11.91 12.65
N GLN A 46 -1.84 11.37 13.79
CA GLN A 46 -1.12 11.46 15.06
C GLN A 46 -0.04 10.39 15.07
N PRO A 47 1.23 10.73 14.76
CA PRO A 47 2.31 9.75 14.83
C PRO A 47 2.66 9.55 16.31
N PRO A 48 3.25 8.41 16.68
CA PRO A 48 3.93 8.29 17.97
C PRO A 48 5.15 9.23 17.99
N LEU A 49 4.97 10.48 18.43
CA LEU A 49 5.95 11.52 18.84
C LEU A 49 7.19 11.83 17.96
N TRP A 50 7.56 11.03 16.96
CA TRP A 50 8.91 11.01 16.36
C TRP A 50 8.93 10.88 14.83
N GLN A 51 7.79 11.01 14.14
CA GLN A 51 7.73 10.80 12.68
C GLN A 51 7.11 11.99 11.94
N ASP A 52 7.85 12.49 10.96
CA ASP A 52 7.53 13.71 10.22
C ASP A 52 6.13 13.67 9.61
N ARG A 53 5.41 14.78 9.83
CA ARG A 53 3.99 15.00 9.53
C ARG A 53 3.58 14.90 8.05
N THR A 54 4.46 14.53 7.14
CA THR A 54 4.31 14.88 5.72
C THR A 54 3.81 13.75 4.83
N LEU A 55 4.04 12.47 5.12
CA LEU A 55 3.55 11.39 4.25
C LEU A 55 3.27 10.11 5.04
N PHE A 56 1.99 9.75 5.14
CA PHE A 56 1.58 8.39 5.50
C PHE A 56 2.23 7.42 4.50
N SER A 57 3.21 6.64 4.94
CA SER A 57 3.79 5.63 4.07
C SER A 57 2.76 4.53 3.79
N ALA A 58 2.88 3.84 2.65
CA ALA A 58 2.03 2.69 2.32
C ALA A 58 2.08 1.63 3.44
N ARG A 59 3.26 1.44 4.03
CA ARG A 59 3.50 0.55 5.17
C ARG A 59 2.75 0.99 6.43
N GLU A 60 2.81 2.27 6.81
CA GLU A 60 2.08 2.75 7.99
C GLU A 60 0.57 2.67 7.81
N THR A 61 0.09 2.97 6.61
CA THR A 61 -1.33 2.81 6.28
C THR A 61 -1.74 1.34 6.37
N MET A 62 -0.89 0.43 5.88
CA MET A 62 -1.08 -1.01 6.02
C MET A 62 -1.10 -1.44 7.48
N LEU A 63 -0.17 -0.99 8.32
CA LEU A 63 -0.13 -1.33 9.74
C LEU A 63 -1.36 -0.79 10.48
N TYR A 64 -1.71 0.47 10.25
CA TYR A 64 -2.89 1.11 10.82
C TYR A 64 -4.19 0.36 10.47
N LEU A 65 -4.31 -0.11 9.23
CA LEU A 65 -5.43 -0.95 8.80
C LEU A 65 -5.35 -2.37 9.33
N LYS A 66 -4.16 -2.98 9.36
CA LYS A 66 -3.97 -4.36 9.86
C LYS A 66 -4.35 -4.45 11.33
N ASP A 67 -3.86 -3.52 12.14
CA ASP A 67 -3.98 -3.52 13.60
C ASP A 67 -5.31 -2.91 14.10
N TYR A 68 -6.24 -2.61 13.18
CA TYR A 68 -7.55 -2.03 13.50
C TYR A 68 -7.48 -0.72 14.31
N ALA A 69 -6.35 -0.01 14.27
CA ALA A 69 -6.15 1.24 14.99
C ALA A 69 -7.15 2.34 14.56
N PHE A 70 -7.81 2.19 13.42
CA PHE A 70 -8.90 3.05 12.98
C PHE A 70 -10.18 2.93 13.83
N VAL A 71 -10.42 1.79 14.47
CA VAL A 71 -11.63 1.53 15.29
C VAL A 71 -11.65 2.37 16.57
N SER A 72 -10.47 2.77 17.07
CA SER A 72 -10.38 3.64 18.26
C SER A 72 -10.73 5.11 17.97
N SER A 73 -10.97 5.47 16.71
CA SER A 73 -11.46 6.80 16.35
C SER A 73 -12.94 6.96 16.70
N GLN A 74 -13.35 8.17 17.11
CA GLN A 74 -14.77 8.47 17.36
C GLN A 74 -15.58 8.74 16.06
N ASP A 75 -14.99 8.55 14.88
CA ASP A 75 -15.64 8.79 13.58
C ASP A 75 -16.18 7.48 12.97
N ALA A 76 -17.43 7.14 13.31
CA ALA A 76 -18.11 5.95 12.80
C ALA A 76 -18.19 5.88 11.26
N SER A 77 -18.24 7.03 10.59
CA SER A 77 -18.26 7.10 9.12
C SER A 77 -16.89 6.79 8.52
N GLY A 78 -15.82 7.26 9.16
CA GLY A 78 -14.43 6.98 8.80
C GLY A 78 -14.06 5.52 9.05
N ILE A 79 -14.50 4.94 10.17
CA ILE A 79 -14.33 3.51 10.48
C ILE A 79 -14.91 2.64 9.37
N ARG A 80 -16.17 2.89 8.98
CA ARG A 80 -16.85 2.10 7.92
C ARG A 80 -16.16 2.24 6.56
N TYR A 81 -15.61 3.42 6.26
CA TYR A 81 -14.83 3.64 5.05
C TYR A 81 -13.52 2.84 5.05
N CYS A 82 -12.77 2.88 6.15
CA CYS A 82 -11.56 2.10 6.35
C CYS A 82 -11.83 0.60 6.26
N GLU A 83 -12.85 0.11 6.95
CA GLU A 83 -13.24 -1.29 6.96
C GLU A 83 -13.59 -1.81 5.55
N ARG A 84 -14.36 -1.03 4.78
CA ARG A 84 -14.73 -1.40 3.39
C ARG A 84 -13.53 -1.47 2.44
N HIS A 85 -12.54 -0.60 2.60
CA HIS A 85 -11.39 -0.53 1.69
C HIS A 85 -10.17 -1.30 2.21
N ARG A 86 -10.18 -1.77 3.46
CA ARG A 86 -9.09 -2.48 4.11
C ARG A 86 -8.62 -3.68 3.32
N ALA A 87 -9.54 -4.57 2.93
CA ALA A 87 -9.20 -5.79 2.20
C ALA A 87 -8.51 -5.48 0.86
N ALA A 88 -9.01 -4.50 0.11
CA ALA A 88 -8.42 -4.07 -1.15
C ALA A 88 -7.02 -3.47 -0.96
N MET A 89 -6.84 -2.69 0.10
CA MET A 89 -5.56 -2.03 0.40
C MET A 89 -4.49 -3.02 0.86
N LEU A 90 -4.87 -3.98 1.72
CA LEU A 90 -3.99 -5.08 2.14
C LEU A 90 -3.66 -5.99 0.95
N ALA A 91 -4.64 -6.34 0.11
CA ALA A 91 -4.41 -7.16 -1.07
C ALA A 91 -3.43 -6.48 -2.04
N ALA A 92 -3.63 -5.19 -2.32
CA ALA A 92 -2.72 -4.42 -3.17
C ALA A 92 -1.28 -4.42 -2.63
N TYR A 93 -1.11 -4.17 -1.33
CA TYR A 93 0.19 -4.21 -0.66
C TYR A 93 0.87 -5.58 -0.78
N TRP A 94 0.15 -6.67 -0.50
CA TRP A 94 0.70 -8.03 -0.61
C TRP A 94 1.01 -8.44 -2.05
N ILE A 95 0.18 -8.02 -3.01
CA ILE A 95 0.44 -8.27 -4.44
C ILE A 95 1.74 -7.59 -4.87
N THR A 96 1.99 -6.34 -4.46
CA THR A 96 3.26 -5.66 -4.76
C THR A 96 4.44 -6.37 -4.11
N ALA A 97 4.31 -6.81 -2.86
CA ALA A 97 5.37 -7.55 -2.17
C ALA A 97 5.70 -8.87 -2.87
N VAL A 98 4.68 -9.65 -3.24
CA VAL A 98 4.86 -10.92 -3.98
C VAL A 98 5.46 -10.67 -5.36
N ALA A 99 5.00 -9.64 -6.09
CA ALA A 99 5.56 -9.26 -7.38
C ALA A 99 7.03 -8.84 -7.27
N GLY A 100 7.40 -8.11 -6.22
CA GLY A 100 8.78 -7.71 -5.95
C GLY A 100 9.68 -8.90 -5.65
N VAL A 101 9.21 -9.84 -4.82
CA VAL A 101 9.94 -11.10 -4.55
C VAL A 101 10.09 -11.93 -5.81
N ALA A 102 9.02 -12.10 -6.60
CA ALA A 102 9.06 -12.84 -7.86
C ALA A 102 10.04 -12.22 -8.86
N PHE A 103 10.08 -10.88 -8.94
CA PHE A 103 11.06 -10.17 -9.75
C PHE A 103 12.50 -10.43 -9.29
N LEU A 104 12.78 -10.30 -7.99
CA LEU A 104 14.11 -10.58 -7.43
C LEU A 104 14.55 -12.03 -7.66
N VAL A 105 13.64 -13.00 -7.48
CA VAL A 105 13.91 -14.42 -7.78
C VAL A 105 14.21 -14.59 -9.27
N SER A 106 13.43 -13.98 -10.15
CA SER A 106 13.67 -14.05 -11.60
C SER A 106 15.04 -13.50 -11.99
N VAL A 107 15.44 -12.35 -11.43
CA VAL A 107 16.77 -11.75 -11.65
C VAL A 107 17.87 -12.68 -11.12
N ALA A 108 17.69 -13.26 -9.93
CA ALA A 108 18.68 -14.15 -9.33
C ALA A 108 18.86 -15.46 -10.10
N THR A 109 17.80 -16.04 -10.67
CA THR A 109 17.86 -17.31 -11.40
C THR A 109 18.22 -17.15 -12.88
N ASN A 110 17.77 -16.08 -13.53
CA ASN A 110 17.89 -15.91 -14.98
C ASN A 110 18.93 -14.87 -15.41
N GLY A 111 19.45 -14.07 -14.48
CA GLY A 111 20.26 -12.90 -14.78
C GLY A 111 19.43 -11.76 -15.41
N TRP A 112 20.15 -10.78 -15.95
CA TRP A 112 19.58 -9.72 -16.79
C TRP A 112 19.52 -10.14 -18.26
#